data_AF-A0A7N0TNF1-F1
#
_entry.id   AF-A0A7N0TNF1-F1
#
_cell.length_a   1.000
_cell.length_b   1.000
_cell.length_c   1.000
_cell.angle_alpha   90.00
_cell.angle_beta   90.00
_cell.angle_gamma   90.00
#
_symmetry.space_group_name_H-M   'P 1'
#
loop_
_entity.id
_entity.type
_entity.pdbx_description
1 polymer ?
#
loop_
_entity_poly.entity_id
_entity_poly.type
_entity_poly.pdbx_seq_one_letter_code
_entity_poly.pdbx_strand_id
1 'polypeptide(L)'
;MNPDAVKSTLSNLNFGNVMAAAARDYQKEVLAQGKAQAASSSNEEVDLDELMDDPELEKLHADRIAALKKEAEKRQALQRKGHGEYREITEGDFLGEVTGSELVICHFYHREFYRCKIMDKHLKALASKHVDTKFVKLDAENAPFFVTKLGIKMLPCIVLFRYLTVFLSACI
;
A
#
# COMPACT_ATOMS: atom_id res chain seq x y z
N MET A 1 21.26 -20.89 12.25
CA MET A 1 19.79 -20.94 12.18
C MET A 1 19.28 -19.54 12.42
N ASN A 2 18.50 -18.98 11.49
CA ASN A 2 18.08 -17.57 11.52
C ASN A 2 16.73 -17.45 12.28
N PRO A 3 16.68 -16.80 13.46
CA PRO A 3 15.52 -16.85 14.36
C PRO A 3 14.27 -16.13 13.81
N ASP A 4 14.43 -15.18 12.88
CA ASP A 4 13.32 -14.39 12.33
C ASP A 4 12.47 -15.16 11.31
N ALA A 5 13.07 -16.13 10.61
CA ALA A 5 12.35 -16.99 9.66
C ALA A 5 11.37 -17.93 10.38
N VAL A 6 11.72 -18.41 11.57
CA VAL A 6 10.88 -19.30 12.39
C VAL A 6 9.69 -18.54 12.95
N LYS A 7 9.90 -17.29 13.39
CA LYS A 7 8.85 -16.43 13.94
C LYS A 7 7.82 -16.04 12.89
N SER A 8 8.25 -15.69 11.68
CA SER A 8 7.36 -15.37 10.55
C SER A 8 6.52 -16.56 10.09
N THR A 9 7.11 -17.77 10.04
CA THR A 9 6.39 -19.00 9.66
C THR A 9 5.32 -19.37 10.68
N LEU A 10 5.63 -19.21 11.97
CA LEU A 10 4.68 -19.43 13.07
C LEU A 10 3.52 -18.42 13.09
N SER A 11 3.78 -17.15 12.75
CA SER A 11 2.72 -16.13 12.66
C SER A 11 1.75 -16.38 11.50
N ASN A 12 2.24 -16.84 10.34
CA ASN A 12 1.38 -17.17 9.18
C ASN A 12 0.55 -18.43 9.41
N LEU A 13 1.12 -19.47 10.04
CA LEU A 13 0.40 -20.68 10.45
C LEU A 13 -0.68 -20.38 11.48
N ASN A 14 -0.40 -19.47 12.43
CA ASN A 14 -1.37 -19.07 13.42
C ASN A 14 -2.55 -18.35 12.76
N PHE A 15 -2.30 -17.40 11.84
CA PHE A 15 -3.35 -16.66 11.14
C PHE A 15 -4.27 -17.57 10.31
N GLY A 16 -3.70 -18.58 9.64
CA GLY A 16 -4.48 -19.57 8.90
C GLY A 16 -5.40 -20.41 9.78
N ASN A 17 -4.92 -20.83 10.97
CA ASN A 17 -5.71 -21.62 11.91
C ASN A 17 -6.83 -20.82 12.59
N VAL A 18 -6.59 -19.56 12.99
CA VAL A 18 -7.67 -18.72 13.54
C VAL A 18 -8.71 -18.38 12.49
N MET A 19 -8.31 -18.12 11.23
CA MET A 19 -9.31 -17.87 10.17
C MET A 19 -10.12 -19.12 9.84
N ALA A 20 -9.49 -20.30 9.80
CA ALA A 20 -10.19 -21.56 9.56
C ALA A 20 -11.15 -21.93 10.71
N ALA A 21 -10.78 -21.64 11.96
CA ALA A 21 -11.67 -21.82 13.12
C ALA A 21 -12.85 -20.85 13.07
N ALA A 22 -12.60 -19.56 12.82
CA ALA A 22 -13.64 -18.55 12.70
C ALA A 22 -14.62 -18.84 11.54
N ALA A 23 -14.13 -19.35 10.40
CA ALA A 23 -14.96 -19.75 9.28
C ALA A 23 -15.90 -20.93 9.62
N ARG A 24 -15.40 -21.93 10.36
CA ARG A 24 -16.20 -23.09 10.79
C ARG A 24 -17.28 -22.70 11.81
N ASP A 25 -16.93 -21.85 12.77
CA ASP A 25 -17.87 -21.38 13.78
C ASP A 25 -18.96 -20.51 13.15
N TYR A 26 -18.60 -19.62 12.22
CA TYR A 26 -19.55 -18.85 11.42
C TYR A 26 -20.48 -19.74 10.60
N GLN A 27 -19.95 -20.77 9.92
CA GLN A 27 -20.77 -21.71 9.15
C GLN A 27 -21.75 -22.49 10.03
N LYS A 28 -21.33 -22.83 11.26
CA LYS A 28 -22.17 -23.54 12.24
C LYS A 28 -23.29 -22.66 12.79
N GLU A 29 -23.01 -21.38 13.04
CA GLU A 29 -24.00 -20.40 13.47
C GLU A 29 -25.00 -20.06 12.35
N VAL A 30 -24.54 -19.91 11.10
CA VAL A 30 -25.41 -19.66 9.93
C VAL A 30 -26.35 -20.84 9.68
N LEU A 31 -25.87 -22.09 9.76
CA LEU A 31 -26.72 -23.28 9.63
C LEU A 31 -27.72 -23.44 10.79
N ALA A 32 -27.35 -22.99 12.00
CA ALA A 32 -28.26 -22.98 13.15
C ALA A 32 -29.33 -21.89 13.04
N GLN A 33 -28.99 -20.72 12.51
CA GLN A 33 -29.92 -19.61 12.28
C GLN A 33 -30.86 -19.86 11.09
N GLY A 34 -30.39 -20.48 10.00
CA GLY A 34 -31.22 -20.84 8.84
C GLY A 34 -32.36 -21.81 9.19
N LYS A 35 -32.16 -22.70 10.17
CA LYS A 35 -33.23 -23.58 10.70
C LYS A 35 -34.23 -22.87 11.60
N ALA A 36 -33.87 -21.73 12.19
CA ALA A 36 -34.74 -20.95 13.07
C ALA A 36 -35.55 -19.88 12.31
N GLN A 37 -35.05 -19.39 11.17
CA GLN A 37 -35.70 -18.36 10.35
C GLN A 37 -36.74 -18.88 9.34
N ALA A 38 -36.80 -20.19 9.09
CA ALA A 38 -37.84 -20.81 8.26
C ALA A 38 -39.27 -20.73 8.85
N ALA A 39 -39.47 -20.06 10.00
CA ALA A 39 -40.75 -20.00 10.70
C ALA A 39 -41.39 -18.59 10.78
N SER A 40 -40.77 -17.50 10.29
CA SER A 40 -41.33 -16.16 10.60
C SER A 40 -41.10 -14.97 9.64
N SER A 41 -40.90 -15.13 8.33
CA SER A 41 -41.03 -13.95 7.45
C SER A 41 -41.44 -14.27 6.03
N SER A 42 -42.49 -13.60 5.55
CA SER A 42 -42.93 -13.53 4.16
C SER A 42 -41.94 -12.74 3.30
N ASN A 43 -40.75 -13.29 3.06
CA ASN A 43 -39.94 -13.03 1.87
C ASN A 43 -40.12 -14.25 0.97
N GLU A 44 -40.13 -14.07 -0.36
CA GLU A 44 -40.02 -15.22 -1.27
C GLU A 44 -38.80 -16.06 -0.81
N GLU A 45 -39.07 -17.30 -0.42
CA GLU A 45 -38.05 -18.24 0.04
C GLU A 45 -37.20 -18.61 -1.17
N VAL A 46 -36.20 -17.77 -1.48
CA VAL A 46 -35.21 -18.07 -2.50
C VAL A 46 -34.38 -19.23 -1.96
N ASP A 47 -34.48 -20.40 -2.60
CA ASP A 47 -33.71 -21.57 -2.19
C ASP A 47 -32.22 -21.24 -2.28
N LEU A 48 -31.56 -21.23 -1.13
CA LEU A 48 -30.16 -20.86 -1.02
C LEU A 48 -29.28 -21.85 -1.78
N ASP A 49 -29.74 -23.10 -1.93
CA ASP A 49 -29.05 -24.15 -2.69
C ASP A 49 -29.14 -23.88 -4.21
N GLU A 50 -30.25 -23.34 -4.72
CA GLU A 50 -30.39 -22.97 -6.15
C GLU A 50 -29.53 -21.75 -6.54
N LEU A 51 -29.34 -20.81 -5.60
CA LEU A 51 -28.46 -19.64 -5.81
C LEU A 51 -26.97 -19.98 -5.74
N MET A 52 -26.60 -21.08 -5.06
CA MET A 52 -25.22 -21.55 -4.96
C MET A 52 -24.72 -22.20 -6.25
N ASP A 53 -25.62 -22.78 -7.04
CA ASP A 53 -25.32 -23.41 -8.34
C ASP A 53 -25.56 -22.48 -9.54
N ASP A 54 -25.88 -21.19 -9.31
CA ASP A 54 -26.08 -20.22 -10.39
C ASP A 54 -24.74 -19.87 -11.08
N PRO A 55 -24.52 -20.30 -12.35
CA PRO A 55 -23.27 -20.06 -13.07
C PRO A 55 -23.00 -18.58 -13.34
N GLU A 56 -24.03 -17.73 -13.34
CA GLU A 56 -23.87 -16.28 -13.49
C GLU A 56 -23.34 -15.64 -12.19
N LEU A 57 -23.82 -16.11 -11.03
CA LEU A 57 -23.35 -15.66 -9.72
C LEU A 57 -21.89 -16.10 -9.45
N GLU A 58 -21.55 -17.34 -9.80
CA GLU A 58 -20.17 -17.85 -9.70
C GLU A 58 -19.19 -17.04 -10.53
N LYS A 59 -19.57 -16.67 -11.76
CA LYS A 59 -18.76 -15.82 -12.63
C LYS A 59 -18.54 -14.43 -12.01
N LEU A 60 -19.57 -13.83 -11.44
CA LEU A 60 -19.51 -12.52 -10.81
C LEU A 60 -18.61 -12.53 -9.55
N HIS A 61 -18.63 -13.62 -8.80
CA HIS A 61 -17.71 -13.86 -7.69
C HIS A 61 -16.27 -14.05 -8.17
N ALA A 62 -16.06 -14.87 -9.20
CA ALA A 62 -14.74 -15.10 -9.79
C ALA A 62 -14.12 -13.78 -10.30
N ASP A 63 -14.90 -12.95 -10.98
CA ASP A 63 -14.47 -11.65 -11.49
C ASP A 63 -14.09 -10.68 -10.37
N ARG A 64 -14.88 -10.62 -9.29
CA ARG A 64 -14.55 -9.80 -8.10
C ARG A 64 -13.28 -10.29 -7.42
N ILE A 65 -13.14 -11.60 -7.21
CA ILE A 65 -11.95 -12.20 -6.58
C ILE A 65 -10.72 -11.94 -7.46
N ALA A 66 -10.84 -12.08 -8.78
CA ALA A 66 -9.76 -11.79 -9.72
C ALA A 66 -9.35 -10.31 -9.70
N ALA A 67 -10.32 -9.39 -9.66
CA ALA A 67 -10.05 -7.95 -9.54
C ALA A 67 -9.30 -7.62 -8.24
N LEU A 68 -9.78 -8.14 -7.11
CA LEU A 68 -9.13 -7.96 -5.80
C LEU A 68 -7.71 -8.54 -5.77
N LYS A 69 -7.51 -9.74 -6.32
CA LYS A 69 -6.18 -10.37 -6.43
C LYS A 69 -5.24 -9.52 -7.28
N LYS A 70 -5.69 -9.05 -8.44
CA LYS A 70 -4.88 -8.22 -9.35
C LYS A 70 -4.48 -6.90 -8.69
N GLU A 71 -5.38 -6.26 -7.95
CA GLU A 71 -5.06 -5.04 -7.21
C GLU A 71 -4.07 -5.32 -6.07
N ALA A 72 -4.25 -6.40 -5.33
CA ALA A 72 -3.33 -6.81 -4.27
C ALA A 72 -1.93 -7.13 -4.82
N GLU A 73 -1.83 -7.84 -5.93
CA GLU A 73 -0.56 -8.13 -6.62
C GLU A 73 0.12 -6.85 -7.10
N LYS A 74 -0.62 -5.92 -7.72
CA LYS A 74 -0.10 -4.61 -8.11
C LYS A 74 0.46 -3.86 -6.90
N ARG A 75 -0.30 -3.83 -5.80
CA ARG A 75 0.11 -3.15 -4.57
C ARG A 75 1.36 -3.79 -3.95
N GLN A 76 1.43 -5.12 -3.93
CA GLN A 76 2.62 -5.84 -3.47
C GLN A 76 3.84 -5.57 -4.36
N ALA A 77 3.66 -5.53 -5.68
CA ALA A 77 4.74 -5.22 -6.61
C ALA A 77 5.29 -3.80 -6.40
N LEU A 78 4.41 -2.82 -6.13
CA LEU A 78 4.81 -1.44 -5.81
C LEU A 78 5.51 -1.36 -4.44
N GLN A 79 5.01 -2.05 -3.43
CA GLN A 79 5.65 -2.13 -2.11
C GLN A 79 7.06 -2.73 -2.20
N ARG A 80 7.26 -3.79 -3.00
CA ARG A 80 8.60 -4.37 -3.24
C ARG A 80 9.57 -3.38 -3.88
N LYS A 81 9.08 -2.41 -4.65
CA LYS A 81 9.88 -1.32 -5.24
C LYS A 81 10.15 -0.18 -4.25
N GLY A 82 9.67 -0.27 -3.01
CA GLY A 82 9.82 0.76 -1.98
C GLY A 82 8.76 1.86 -2.03
N HIS A 83 7.61 1.63 -2.69
CA HIS A 83 6.47 2.55 -2.61
C HIS A 83 5.69 2.34 -1.31
N GLY A 84 5.06 3.41 -0.81
CA GLY A 84 4.32 3.37 0.46
C GLY A 84 5.15 3.69 1.70
N GLU A 85 6.46 3.88 1.53
CA GLU A 85 7.40 4.20 2.60
C GLU A 85 8.10 5.53 2.31
N TYR A 86 8.57 6.18 3.37
CA TYR A 86 9.39 7.39 3.28
C TYR A 86 10.81 7.05 3.71
N ARG A 87 11.73 7.06 2.74
CA ARG A 87 13.12 6.61 2.93
C ARG A 87 14.14 7.65 2.54
N GLU A 88 15.28 7.60 3.22
CA GLU A 88 16.48 8.36 2.87
C GLU A 88 17.24 7.64 1.76
N ILE A 89 17.68 8.39 0.76
CA ILE A 89 18.47 7.87 -0.37
C ILE A 89 19.78 8.64 -0.48
N THR A 90 20.77 8.04 -1.13
CA THR A 90 22.04 8.70 -1.44
C THR A 90 21.98 9.40 -2.80
N GLU A 91 22.95 10.27 -3.07
CA GLU A 91 23.06 10.95 -4.38
C GLU A 91 23.16 9.95 -5.55
N GLY A 92 23.89 8.84 -5.38
CA GLY A 92 24.06 7.83 -6.42
C GLY A 92 22.78 7.08 -6.77
N ASP A 93 21.93 6.84 -5.77
CA ASP A 93 20.67 6.11 -5.96
C ASP A 93 19.57 6.99 -6.57
N PHE A 94 19.68 8.32 -6.45
CA PHE A 94 18.65 9.28 -6.85
C PHE A 94 18.09 9.06 -8.25
N LEU A 95 18.95 8.83 -9.24
CA LEU A 95 18.50 8.62 -10.62
C LEU A 95 17.76 7.29 -10.79
N GLY A 96 18.23 6.20 -10.16
CA GLY A 96 17.55 4.90 -10.19
C GLY A 96 16.16 4.98 -9.56
N GLU A 97 16.05 5.77 -8.50
CA GLU A 97 14.80 6.02 -7.78
C GLU A 97 13.79 6.84 -8.57
N VAL A 98 14.23 7.94 -9.17
CA VAL A 98 13.38 8.87 -9.92
C VAL A 98 12.94 8.29 -11.27
N THR A 99 13.79 7.50 -11.92
CA THR A 99 13.48 6.89 -13.23
C THR A 99 12.71 5.57 -13.12
N GLY A 100 12.78 4.88 -11.99
CA GLY A 100 12.15 3.57 -11.80
C GLY A 100 10.63 3.60 -11.55
N SER A 101 10.07 4.79 -11.31
CA SER A 101 8.68 4.98 -10.89
C SER A 101 8.03 6.16 -11.63
N GLU A 102 6.73 6.07 -11.89
CA GLU A 102 6.00 7.10 -12.65
C GLU A 102 5.87 8.42 -11.90
N LEU A 103 5.66 8.35 -10.58
CA LEU A 103 5.46 9.46 -9.67
C LEU A 103 6.42 9.34 -8.50
N VAL A 104 7.34 10.29 -8.39
CA VAL A 104 8.33 10.34 -7.30
C VAL A 104 8.33 11.73 -6.68
N ILE A 105 8.24 11.77 -5.37
CA ILE A 105 8.36 12.99 -4.57
C ILE A 105 9.70 12.90 -3.83
N CYS A 106 10.59 13.84 -4.13
CA CYS A 106 11.88 13.96 -3.45
C CYS A 106 11.88 15.20 -2.56
N HIS A 107 12.06 14.99 -1.25
CA HIS A 107 12.32 16.06 -0.30
C HIS A 107 13.83 16.29 -0.16
N PHE A 108 14.30 17.44 -0.63
CA PHE A 108 15.63 17.95 -0.30
C PHE A 108 15.58 18.61 1.07
N TYR A 109 16.29 18.03 2.03
CA TYR A 109 16.27 18.46 3.42
C TYR A 109 17.69 18.72 3.92
N HIS A 110 17.76 19.36 5.08
CA HIS A 110 19.02 19.56 5.79
C HIS A 110 18.74 19.57 7.29
N ARG A 111 19.61 18.90 8.07
CA ARG A 111 19.34 18.52 9.47
C ARG A 111 19.12 19.71 10.41
N GLU A 112 19.78 20.82 10.13
CA GLU A 112 19.68 22.06 10.90
C GLU A 112 18.34 22.81 10.74
N PHE A 113 17.61 22.60 9.64
CA PHE A 113 16.38 23.33 9.39
C PHE A 113 15.18 22.67 10.05
N TYR A 114 14.62 23.32 11.08
CA TYR A 114 13.42 22.84 11.78
C TYR A 114 12.22 22.58 10.86
N ARG A 115 12.04 23.41 9.81
CA ARG A 115 10.95 23.24 8.82
C ARG A 115 11.04 21.91 8.07
N CYS A 116 12.24 21.36 7.86
CA CYS A 116 12.40 20.04 7.25
C CYS A 116 11.82 18.93 8.14
N LYS A 117 11.97 19.04 9.47
CA LYS A 117 11.41 18.06 10.42
C LYS A 117 9.88 18.03 10.40
N ILE A 118 9.25 19.19 10.21
CA ILE A 118 7.79 19.28 10.03
C ILE A 118 7.41 18.57 8.74
N MET A 119 8.13 18.85 7.65
CA MET A 119 7.83 18.26 6.35
C MET A 119 8.00 16.72 6.35
N ASP A 120 9.06 16.21 6.99
CA ASP A 120 9.27 14.77 7.19
C ASP A 120 8.06 14.08 7.82
N LYS A 121 7.44 14.71 8.85
CA LYS A 121 6.26 14.16 9.53
C LYS A 121 5.07 14.04 8.59
N HIS A 122 4.83 15.07 7.77
CA HIS A 122 3.71 15.07 6.81
C HIS A 122 3.94 14.10 5.66
N LEU A 123 5.15 14.08 5.07
CA LEU A 123 5.47 13.18 3.97
C LEU A 123 5.43 11.72 4.42
N LYS A 124 5.90 11.40 5.63
CA LYS A 124 5.79 10.04 6.19
C LYS A 124 4.33 9.60 6.35
N ALA A 125 3.43 10.50 6.74
CA ALA A 125 2.01 10.21 6.85
C ALA A 125 1.30 10.09 5.49
N LEU A 126 1.80 10.78 4.45
CA LEU A 126 1.28 10.69 3.09
C LEU A 126 1.78 9.44 2.36
N ALA A 127 3.04 9.04 2.59
CA ALA A 127 3.65 7.87 1.97
C ALA A 127 2.81 6.61 2.19
N SER A 128 2.36 6.35 3.42
CA SER A 128 1.56 5.17 3.73
C SER A 128 0.17 5.16 3.09
N LYS A 129 -0.38 6.34 2.77
CA LYS A 129 -1.70 6.49 2.13
C LYS A 129 -1.61 6.35 0.61
N HIS A 130 -0.52 6.81 0.00
CA HIS A 130 -0.35 6.89 -1.44
C HIS A 130 0.72 5.90 -1.94
N VAL A 131 0.34 4.62 -2.05
CA VAL A 131 1.23 3.55 -2.52
C VAL A 131 1.56 3.67 -4.02
N ASP A 132 0.80 4.46 -4.77
CA ASP A 132 1.09 4.72 -6.18
C ASP A 132 2.29 5.67 -6.36
N THR A 133 2.60 6.48 -5.35
CA THR A 133 3.67 7.49 -5.40
C THR A 133 4.84 7.07 -4.52
N LYS A 134 6.05 7.29 -5.01
CA LYS A 134 7.27 7.01 -4.24
C LYS A 134 7.71 8.25 -3.48
N PHE A 135 7.98 8.10 -2.19
CA PHE A 135 8.41 9.20 -1.33
C PHE A 135 9.85 8.97 -0.87
N VAL A 136 10.75 9.88 -1.24
CA VAL A 136 12.17 9.81 -0.88
C VAL A 136 12.63 11.14 -0.32
N LYS A 137 13.69 11.09 0.48
CA LYS A 137 14.39 12.29 0.96
C LYS A 137 15.87 12.19 0.70
N LEU A 138 16.48 13.34 0.42
CA LEU A 138 17.88 13.47 0.08
C LEU A 138 18.46 14.64 0.88
N ASP A 139 19.60 14.39 1.53
CA ASP A 139 20.32 15.43 2.26
C ASP A 139 20.99 16.37 1.26
N ALA A 140 20.65 17.65 1.31
CA ALA A 140 21.13 18.66 0.38
C ALA A 140 22.65 18.86 0.47
N GLU A 141 23.27 18.64 1.64
CA GLU A 141 24.74 18.71 1.80
C GLU A 141 25.45 17.57 1.09
N ASN A 142 24.83 16.38 1.08
CA ASN A 142 25.40 15.18 0.48
C ASN A 142 25.08 15.02 -1.01
N ALA A 143 24.29 15.93 -1.58
CA ALA A 143 23.89 15.88 -3.00
C ALA A 143 24.02 17.23 -3.73
N PRO A 144 25.21 17.86 -3.71
CA PRO A 144 25.41 19.20 -4.27
C PRO A 144 25.20 19.26 -5.79
N PHE A 145 25.39 18.14 -6.50
CA PHE A 145 25.18 18.09 -7.95
C PHE A 145 23.71 18.35 -8.30
N PHE A 146 22.78 17.64 -7.64
CA PHE A 146 21.36 17.82 -7.90
C PHE A 146 20.81 19.13 -7.34
N VAL A 147 21.30 19.59 -6.18
CA VAL A 147 20.94 20.91 -5.63
C VAL A 147 21.26 22.02 -6.64
N THR A 148 22.45 21.97 -7.25
CA THR A 148 22.87 22.96 -8.25
C THR A 148 22.10 22.80 -9.56
N LYS A 149 21.95 21.57 -10.06
CA LYS A 149 21.27 21.29 -11.34
C LYS A 149 19.78 21.61 -11.32
N LEU A 150 19.11 21.35 -10.20
CA LEU A 150 17.69 21.65 -10.00
C LEU A 150 17.44 23.09 -9.51
N GLY A 151 18.50 23.85 -9.24
CA GLY A 151 18.41 25.26 -8.82
C GLY A 151 17.79 25.45 -7.44
N ILE A 152 18.04 24.54 -6.51
CA ILE A 152 17.48 24.58 -5.16
C ILE A 152 18.22 25.63 -4.34
N LYS A 153 17.52 26.71 -3.97
CA LYS A 153 18.09 27.83 -3.21
C LYS A 153 17.64 27.89 -1.75
N MET A 154 16.51 27.24 -1.43
CA MET A 154 15.92 27.27 -0.09
C MET A 154 15.46 25.87 0.32
N LEU A 155 15.54 25.59 1.62
CA LEU A 155 15.12 24.32 2.21
C LEU A 155 14.02 24.58 3.27
N PRO A 156 13.04 23.66 3.43
CA PRO A 156 12.85 22.42 2.67
C PRO A 156 12.43 22.71 1.21
N CYS A 157 12.88 21.87 0.28
CA CYS A 157 12.41 21.90 -1.10
C CYS A 157 11.86 20.53 -1.49
N ILE A 158 10.68 20.51 -2.12
CA ILE A 158 10.05 19.29 -2.60
C ILE A 158 9.96 19.35 -4.11
N VAL A 159 10.52 18.33 -4.75
CA VAL A 159 10.46 18.19 -6.20
C VAL A 159 9.62 16.98 -6.54
N LEU A 160 8.65 17.17 -7.44
CA LEU A 160 7.83 16.10 -7.96
C LEU A 160 8.30 15.74 -9.36
N PHE A 161 8.59 14.46 -9.56
CA PHE A 161 8.95 13.89 -10.85
C PHE A 161 7.77 13.10 -11.37
N ARG A 162 7.32 13.44 -12.59
CA ARG A 162 6.27 12.72 -13.32
C ARG A 162 6.77 12.38 -14.71
N TYR A 163 6.97 11.09 -15.02
CA TYR A 163 7.35 10.62 -16.37
C TYR A 163 8.45 11.48 -17.03
N LEU A 164 9.67 11.44 -16.47
CA LEU A 164 10.85 12.23 -16.88
C LEU A 164 10.67 13.76 -16.90
N THR A 165 9.48 14.26 -16.60
CA THR A 165 9.16 15.68 -16.50
C THR A 165 9.30 16.10 -15.04
N VAL A 166 10.08 17.15 -14.81
CA VAL A 166 10.33 17.69 -13.47
C VAL A 166 9.33 18.80 -13.21
N PHE A 167 8.47 18.61 -12.21
CA PHE A 167 7.62 19.67 -11.66
C PHE A 167 8.27 20.18 -10.38
N LEU A 168 8.93 21.33 -10.49
CA LEU A 168 9.47 22.03 -9.34
C LEU A 168 8.31 22.70 -8.60
N SER A 169 7.96 22.20 -7.41
CA SER A 169 7.13 22.96 -6.48
C SER A 169 8.08 23.78 -5.61
N ALA A 170 8.27 25.05 -5.96
CA ALA A 170 8.98 25.97 -5.07
C ALA A 170 8.15 26.11 -3.79
N CYS A 171 8.74 25.75 -2.64
CA CYS A 171 8.05 25.83 -1.35
C CYS A 171 7.68 27.28 -0.98
N ILE A 172 6.49 27.38 -0.37
CA ILE A 172 5.86 28.56 0.27
C ILE A 172 6.74 29.13 1.40
#